data_AF-A0A7V0WY54-F1
#
_entry.id   AF-A0A7V0WY54-F1
#
_cell.length_a   1.000
_cell.length_b   1.000
_cell.length_c   1.000
_cell.angle_alpha   90.00
_cell.angle_beta   90.00
_cell.angle_gamma   90.00
#
_symmetry.space_group_name_H-M   'P 1'
#
loop_
_entity.id
_entity.type
_entity.pdbx_description
1 polymer ?
#
loop_
_entity_poly.entity_id
_entity_poly.type
_entity_poly.pdbx_seq_one_letter_code
_entity_poly.pdbx_strand_id
1 'polypeptide(L)'
;MQKLTAFITIVILVGAIFPVHAQLKSQLPRPLAVEEAIQIPGVGSNNSSVLSFIDPNRFFMSQSYSLSYSSFGGGSSMGIYQNQMSYLFSDKLMMRARLGFMHNPLGIGAYSNQPTDLMDNLIYGFDLNYQPKENVRFNIRFDKSPYYYRSGFYPYGYSYY
;
A
#
# COMPACT_ATOMS: atom_id res chain seq x y z
N MET A 1 44.93 -11.52 38.25
CA MET A 1 44.95 -10.76 36.98
C MET A 1 45.24 -11.64 35.75
N GLN A 2 46.19 -12.59 35.81
CA GLN A 2 46.50 -13.52 34.69
C GLN A 2 45.32 -14.36 34.18
N LYS A 3 44.40 -14.79 35.06
CA LYS A 3 43.23 -15.60 34.64
C LYS A 3 42.19 -14.77 33.85
N LEU A 4 42.10 -13.47 34.13
CA LEU A 4 41.19 -12.56 33.45
C LEU A 4 41.72 -12.19 32.06
N THR A 5 43.03 -11.92 31.95
CA THR A 5 43.67 -11.67 30.65
C THR A 5 43.61 -12.90 29.77
N ALA A 6 43.88 -14.11 30.30
CA ALA A 6 43.76 -15.35 29.52
C ALA A 6 42.33 -15.61 29.00
N PHE A 7 41.30 -15.29 29.80
CA PHE A 7 39.91 -15.41 29.38
C PHE A 7 39.57 -14.45 28.22
N ILE A 8 40.02 -13.19 28.32
CA ILE A 8 39.81 -12.19 27.26
C ILE A 8 40.50 -12.61 25.96
N THR A 9 41.72 -13.14 26.04
CA THR A 9 42.44 -13.60 24.85
C THR A 9 41.72 -14.77 24.16
N ILE A 10 41.15 -15.69 24.93
CA ILE A 10 40.38 -16.83 24.39
C ILE A 10 39.10 -16.36 23.69
N VAL A 11 38.38 -15.41 24.28
CA VAL A 11 37.15 -14.87 23.68
C VAL A 11 37.43 -14.17 22.34
N ILE A 12 38.53 -13.42 22.26
CA ILE A 12 38.96 -12.76 21.00
C ILE A 12 39.36 -13.81 19.96
N LEU A 13 40.05 -14.88 20.37
CA LEU A 13 40.49 -15.92 19.45
C LEU A 13 39.32 -16.74 18.90
N VAL A 14 38.27 -16.96 19.70
CA VAL A 14 37.04 -17.66 19.27
C VAL A 14 36.17 -16.77 18.38
N GLY A 15 36.11 -15.46 18.63
CA GLY A 15 35.37 -14.51 17.79
C GLY A 15 35.91 -14.39 16.37
N ALA A 16 37.20 -14.64 16.16
CA ALA A 16 37.85 -14.51 14.84
C ALA A 16 37.61 -15.70 13.88
N ILE A 17 37.04 -16.81 14.37
CA ILE A 17 36.84 -18.04 13.56
C ILE A 17 35.45 -18.08 12.92
N PHE A 18 34.56 -17.12 13.22
CA PHE A 18 33.28 -17.05 12.53
C PHE A 18 33.49 -16.63 11.07
N PRO A 19 33.11 -17.47 10.08
CA PRO A 19 33.16 -17.07 8.69
C PRO A 19 32.16 -15.93 8.49
N VAL A 20 32.66 -14.71 8.37
CA VAL A 20 31.89 -13.57 7.90
C VAL A 20 31.56 -13.86 6.44
N HIS A 21 30.38 -14.43 6.21
CA HIS A 21 29.82 -14.57 4.88
C HIS A 21 29.46 -13.16 4.36
N ALA A 22 30.45 -12.44 3.86
CA ALA A 22 30.25 -11.24 3.07
C ALA A 22 29.61 -11.67 1.74
N GLN A 23 28.28 -11.64 1.67
CA GLN A 23 27.58 -11.91 0.41
C GLN A 23 27.97 -10.85 -0.62
N LEU A 24 28.62 -11.31 -1.70
CA LEU A 24 29.04 -10.49 -2.83
C LEU A 24 27.78 -9.90 -3.50
N LYS A 25 27.74 -8.58 -3.76
CA LYS A 25 26.58 -7.91 -4.40
C LYS A 25 26.14 -8.57 -5.73
N SER A 26 27.00 -9.33 -6.40
CA SER A 26 26.68 -10.06 -7.62
C SER A 26 25.86 -11.35 -7.40
N GLN A 27 25.68 -11.78 -6.15
CA GLN A 27 24.83 -12.91 -5.76
C GLN A 27 23.45 -12.47 -5.23
N LEU A 28 23.12 -11.18 -5.31
CA LEU A 28 21.73 -10.75 -5.16
C LEU A 28 20.92 -11.43 -6.27
N PRO A 29 19.80 -12.12 -5.95
CA PRO A 29 18.85 -12.52 -6.98
C PRO A 29 18.58 -11.29 -7.84
N ARG A 30 18.76 -11.40 -9.16
CA ARG A 30 18.39 -10.33 -10.08
C ARG A 30 17.02 -9.81 -9.64
N PRO A 31 16.81 -8.49 -9.47
CA PRO A 31 15.45 -8.00 -9.37
C PRO A 31 14.76 -8.49 -10.64
N LEU A 32 13.76 -9.36 -10.47
CA LEU A 32 12.98 -9.90 -11.58
C LEU A 32 12.61 -8.71 -12.45
N ALA A 33 13.00 -8.76 -13.73
CA ALA A 33 12.42 -7.82 -14.68
C ALA A 33 10.90 -7.90 -14.50
N VAL A 34 10.19 -6.78 -14.56
CA VAL A 34 8.73 -6.76 -14.33
C VAL A 34 8.02 -7.81 -15.20
N GLU A 35 8.58 -8.09 -16.37
CA GLU A 35 8.18 -9.14 -17.32
C GLU A 35 8.32 -10.57 -16.77
N GLU A 36 9.34 -10.84 -15.96
CA GLU A 36 9.64 -12.14 -15.36
C GLU A 36 8.90 -12.35 -14.03
N ALA A 37 8.64 -11.27 -13.28
CA ALA A 37 7.81 -11.29 -12.06
C ALA A 37 6.32 -11.56 -12.34
N ILE A 38 5.86 -11.28 -13.56
CA ILE A 38 4.48 -11.58 -14.00
C ILE A 38 4.33 -13.04 -14.46
N GLN A 39 5.43 -13.74 -14.74
CA GLN A 39 5.38 -15.17 -15.03
C GLN A 39 5.34 -15.99 -13.75
N ILE A 40 4.12 -16.22 -13.25
CA ILE A 40 3.85 -17.17 -12.17
C ILE A 40 4.32 -18.56 -12.64
N PRO A 41 5.30 -19.20 -11.96
CA PRO A 41 5.74 -20.54 -12.32
C PRO A 41 4.57 -21.51 -12.20
N GLY A 42 4.14 -22.11 -13.31
CA GLY A 42 2.98 -22.99 -13.39
C GLY A 42 1.78 -22.45 -14.19
N VAL A 43 1.82 -21.20 -14.65
CA VAL A 43 0.83 -20.67 -15.62
C VAL A 43 1.45 -20.66 -17.01
N GLY A 44 1.68 -21.85 -17.55
CA GLY A 44 1.96 -22.00 -18.98
C GLY A 44 0.71 -21.61 -19.76
N SER A 45 0.76 -20.46 -20.43
CA SER A 45 0.08 -20.04 -21.69
C SER A 45 -1.39 -20.43 -22.00
N ASN A 46 -2.12 -21.22 -21.20
CA ASN A 46 -3.39 -21.86 -21.57
C ASN A 46 -4.36 -22.02 -20.38
N ASN A 47 -4.49 -21.02 -19.51
CA ASN A 47 -5.52 -21.03 -18.44
C ASN A 47 -6.68 -20.09 -18.79
N SER A 48 -7.57 -20.57 -19.66
CA SER A 48 -9.00 -20.31 -19.51
C SER A 48 -9.40 -20.73 -18.08
N SER A 49 -10.13 -19.96 -17.26
CA SER A 49 -11.59 -19.90 -17.43
C SER A 49 -12.28 -18.93 -16.44
N VAL A 50 -11.59 -17.92 -15.86
CA VAL A 50 -12.27 -16.91 -15.01
C VAL A 50 -11.98 -15.46 -15.45
N LEU A 51 -10.81 -15.21 -16.05
CA LEU A 51 -10.41 -13.89 -16.53
C LEU A 51 -10.51 -13.73 -18.06
N SER A 52 -10.99 -14.72 -18.80
CA SER A 52 -11.13 -14.63 -20.26
C SER A 52 -12.11 -13.54 -20.74
N PHE A 53 -12.92 -12.97 -19.83
CA PHE A 53 -13.77 -11.80 -20.10
C PHE A 53 -13.04 -10.46 -19.98
N ILE A 54 -11.84 -10.43 -19.40
CA ILE A 54 -11.05 -9.23 -19.13
C ILE A 54 -9.80 -9.31 -19.99
N ASP A 55 -9.71 -8.46 -21.02
CA ASP A 55 -8.49 -8.32 -21.81
C ASP A 55 -7.39 -7.66 -20.94
N PRO A 56 -6.29 -8.37 -20.61
CA PRO A 56 -5.25 -7.84 -19.74
C PRO A 56 -4.54 -6.63 -20.34
N ASN A 57 -4.52 -6.47 -21.67
CA ASN A 57 -3.94 -5.29 -22.32
C ASN A 57 -4.80 -4.02 -22.14
N ARG A 58 -6.07 -4.21 -21.77
CA ARG A 58 -7.05 -3.14 -21.53
C ARG A 58 -7.28 -2.88 -20.04
N PHE A 59 -6.65 -3.67 -19.17
CA PHE A 59 -6.76 -3.57 -17.73
C PHE A 59 -5.48 -2.95 -17.14
N PHE A 60 -5.66 -1.89 -16.35
CA PHE A 60 -4.57 -1.19 -15.69
C PHE A 60 -4.84 -1.14 -14.19
N MET A 61 -3.85 -1.52 -13.39
CA MET A 61 -3.94 -1.51 -11.94
C MET A 61 -2.79 -0.68 -11.37
N SER A 62 -3.12 0.27 -10.50
CA SER A 62 -2.15 1.06 -9.74
C SER A 62 -2.41 0.85 -8.25
N GLN A 63 -1.35 0.67 -7.49
CA GLN A 63 -1.41 0.45 -6.05
C GLN A 63 -0.45 1.43 -5.36
N SER A 64 -0.89 1.99 -4.24
CA SER A 64 -0.05 2.84 -3.40
C SER A 64 -0.30 2.55 -1.93
N TYR A 65 0.72 2.78 -1.12
CA TYR A 65 0.63 2.70 0.32
C TYR A 65 1.28 3.93 0.93
N SER A 66 0.59 4.59 1.84
CA SER A 66 1.06 5.78 2.54
C SER A 66 1.01 5.53 4.04
N LEU A 67 2.06 5.95 4.75
CA LEU A 67 2.14 5.89 6.19
C LEU A 67 2.48 7.28 6.74
N SER A 68 1.62 7.78 7.61
CA SER A 68 1.81 9.02 8.34
C SER A 68 2.02 8.72 9.83
N TYR A 69 3.01 9.36 10.43
CA TYR A 69 3.31 9.25 11.85
C TYR A 69 3.60 10.63 12.44
N SER A 70 3.06 10.88 13.63
CA SER A 70 3.37 12.04 14.46
C SER A 70 3.75 11.57 15.85
N SER A 71 4.71 12.24 16.49
CA SER A 71 5.15 11.95 17.85
C SER A 71 4.67 12.97 18.89
N PHE A 72 3.97 14.02 18.46
CA PHE A 72 3.52 15.08 19.34
C PHE A 72 2.36 14.62 20.23
N GLY A 73 2.41 14.90 21.54
CA GLY A 73 1.28 14.73 22.45
C GLY A 73 0.78 13.29 22.65
N GLY A 74 1.67 12.28 22.62
CA GLY A 74 1.30 10.86 22.78
C GLY A 74 1.33 10.04 21.49
N GLY A 75 1.64 10.68 20.37
CA GLY A 75 1.88 10.05 19.07
C GLY A 75 0.62 9.58 18.36
N SER A 76 0.66 9.54 17.03
CA SER A 76 -0.41 9.01 16.20
C SER A 76 0.15 8.40 14.94
N SER A 77 -0.47 7.33 14.45
CA SER A 77 -0.10 6.72 13.17
C SER A 77 -1.34 6.42 12.33
N MET A 78 -1.20 6.61 11.02
CA MET A 78 -2.25 6.34 10.03
C MET A 78 -1.63 5.77 8.77
N GLY A 79 -2.01 4.55 8.42
CA GLY A 79 -1.70 3.87 7.18
C GLY A 79 -2.90 3.94 6.23
N ILE A 80 -2.63 4.20 4.95
CA ILE A 80 -3.64 4.20 3.88
C ILE A 80 -3.10 3.34 2.74
N TYR A 81 -3.78 2.25 2.45
CA TYR A 81 -3.62 1.50 1.22
C TYR A 81 -4.60 2.01 0.17
N GLN A 82 -4.19 2.17 -1.08
CA GLN A 82 -5.07 2.52 -2.18
C GLN A 82 -4.78 1.61 -3.37
N ASN A 83 -5.86 1.19 -4.03
CA ASN A 83 -5.82 0.47 -5.28
C ASN A 83 -6.80 1.11 -6.28
N GLN A 84 -6.29 1.42 -7.47
CA GLN A 84 -7.07 1.87 -8.60
C GLN A 84 -7.00 0.81 -9.69
N MET A 85 -8.17 0.33 -10.11
CA MET A 85 -8.35 -0.57 -11.25
C MET A 85 -9.01 0.22 -12.37
N SER A 86 -8.50 0.15 -13.59
CA SER A 86 -9.08 0.77 -14.78
C SER A 86 -9.22 -0.26 -15.88
N TYR A 87 -10.35 -0.22 -16.59
CA TYR A 87 -10.62 -1.10 -17.71
C TYR A 87 -11.17 -0.32 -18.90
N LEU A 88 -10.56 -0.52 -20.07
CA LEU A 88 -10.99 0.04 -21.33
C LEU A 88 -11.91 -0.94 -22.05
N PHE A 89 -13.23 -0.76 -21.93
CA PHE A 89 -14.20 -1.55 -22.70
C PHE A 89 -14.11 -1.26 -24.20
N SER A 90 -13.77 -0.01 -24.55
CA SER A 90 -13.44 0.42 -25.91
C SER A 90 -12.61 1.70 -25.83
N ASP A 91 -12.14 2.20 -26.97
CA ASP A 91 -11.42 3.49 -27.05
C ASP A 91 -12.28 4.68 -26.60
N LYS A 92 -13.60 4.46 -26.46
CA LYS A 92 -14.60 5.46 -26.09
C LYS A 92 -15.20 5.22 -24.71
N LEU A 93 -14.95 4.08 -24.06
CA LEU A 93 -15.59 3.70 -22.80
C LEU A 93 -14.55 3.15 -21.82
N MET A 94 -14.30 3.90 -20.75
CA MET A 94 -13.39 3.53 -19.68
C MET A 94 -14.15 3.47 -18.36
N MET A 95 -13.97 2.38 -17.63
CA MET A 95 -14.38 2.27 -16.24
C MET A 95 -13.16 2.30 -15.33
N ARG A 96 -13.30 2.94 -14.18
CA ARG A 96 -12.29 2.97 -13.13
C ARG A 96 -12.95 2.65 -11.80
N ALA A 97 -12.42 1.69 -11.08
CA ALA A 97 -12.78 1.41 -9.69
C ALA A 97 -11.63 1.83 -8.79
N ARG A 98 -11.97 2.44 -7.65
CA ARG A 98 -11.02 2.89 -6.63
C ARG A 98 -11.41 2.23 -5.32
N LEU A 99 -10.43 1.63 -4.66
CA LEU A 99 -10.54 1.01 -3.35
C LEU A 99 -9.43 1.60 -2.48
N GLY A 100 -9.74 1.91 -1.23
CA GLY A 100 -8.77 2.36 -0.27
C GLY A 100 -9.12 1.84 1.11
N PHE A 101 -8.11 1.56 1.91
CA PHE A 101 -8.26 1.02 3.24
C PHE A 101 -7.39 1.81 4.20
N MET A 102 -8.02 2.37 5.23
CA MET A 102 -7.37 3.14 6.27
C MET A 102 -7.18 2.26 7.52
N HIS A 103 -6.02 2.34 8.16
CA HIS A 103 -5.76 1.61 9.41
C HIS A 103 -4.69 2.29 10.24
N ASN A 104 -4.57 1.90 11.52
CA ASN A 104 -3.51 2.38 12.42
C ASN A 104 -2.47 1.25 12.62
N PRO A 105 -1.39 1.17 11.81
CA PRO A 105 -0.46 0.04 11.86
C PRO A 105 0.35 -0.04 13.16
N LEU A 106 0.60 1.10 13.83
CA LEU A 106 1.38 1.12 15.07
C LEU A 106 0.49 1.03 16.32
N GLY A 107 -0.83 1.21 16.19
CA GLY A 107 -1.76 1.19 17.32
C GLY A 107 -1.55 2.34 18.33
N ILE A 108 -0.92 3.44 17.90
CA ILE A 108 -0.56 4.58 18.75
C ILE A 108 -1.57 5.72 18.51
N GLY A 109 -1.95 6.44 19.56
CA GLY A 109 -2.81 7.63 19.51
C GLY A 109 -4.31 7.35 19.64
N ALA A 110 -5.13 8.40 19.54
CA ALA A 110 -6.59 8.36 19.75
C ALA A 110 -7.37 7.40 18.80
N TYR A 111 -6.71 6.92 17.73
CA TYR A 111 -7.26 5.96 16.77
C TYR A 111 -6.95 4.50 17.15
N SER A 112 -6.38 4.22 18.33
CA SER A 112 -6.06 2.86 18.78
C SER A 112 -7.28 2.06 19.25
N ASN A 113 -8.34 2.74 19.70
CA ASN A 113 -9.52 2.13 20.34
C ASN A 113 -10.81 2.28 19.50
N GLN A 114 -10.73 2.72 18.24
CA GLN A 114 -11.92 2.82 17.39
C GLN A 114 -12.35 1.41 16.94
N PRO A 115 -13.66 1.10 16.96
CA PRO A 115 -14.18 -0.16 16.41
C PRO A 115 -13.65 -0.34 15.00
N THR A 116 -13.02 -1.48 14.76
CA THR A 116 -12.41 -1.88 13.48
C THR A 116 -13.49 -2.34 12.50
N ASP A 117 -14.60 -1.60 12.37
CA ASP A 117 -15.57 -1.91 11.34
C ASP A 117 -14.93 -1.58 9.99
N LEU A 118 -14.71 -2.65 9.21
CA LEU A 118 -14.03 -2.59 7.92
C LEU A 118 -14.71 -1.57 6.99
N MET A 119 -16.04 -1.45 7.11
CA MET A 119 -16.87 -0.57 6.29
C MET A 119 -16.68 0.92 6.57
N ASP A 120 -16.26 1.29 7.79
CA ASP A 120 -16.04 2.69 8.18
C ASP A 120 -14.66 3.18 7.76
N ASN A 121 -13.72 2.26 7.58
CA ASN A 121 -12.35 2.54 7.17
C ASN A 121 -12.10 2.30 5.66
N LEU A 122 -13.14 1.89 4.93
CA LEU A 122 -13.07 1.64 3.49
C LEU A 122 -13.42 2.91 2.71
N ILE A 123 -12.51 3.32 1.84
CA ILE A 123 -12.74 4.30 0.78
C ILE A 123 -13.05 3.50 -0.48
N TYR A 124 -14.14 3.78 -1.17
CA TYR A 124 -14.38 3.16 -2.47
C TYR A 124 -15.16 4.06 -3.40
N GLY A 125 -14.96 3.85 -4.70
CA GLY A 125 -15.64 4.62 -5.72
C GLY A 125 -15.51 3.98 -7.09
N PHE A 126 -16.33 4.43 -8.02
CA PHE A 126 -16.20 4.07 -9.42
C PHE A 126 -16.45 5.29 -10.31
N ASP A 127 -15.76 5.31 -11.45
CA ASP A 127 -15.90 6.31 -12.50
C ASP A 127 -16.17 5.60 -13.83
N LEU A 128 -17.24 5.99 -14.52
CA LEU A 128 -17.56 5.55 -15.87
C LEU A 128 -17.42 6.75 -16.81
N ASN A 129 -16.48 6.66 -17.75
CA ASN A 129 -16.19 7.70 -18.74
C ASN A 129 -16.60 7.19 -20.12
N TYR A 130 -17.53 7.89 -20.77
CA TYR A 130 -17.98 7.56 -22.11
C TYR A 130 -17.84 8.76 -23.06
N GLN A 131 -17.12 8.59 -24.15
CA GLN A 131 -16.85 9.62 -25.15
C GLN A 131 -17.31 9.14 -26.54
N PRO A 132 -18.61 9.28 -26.89
CA PRO A 132 -19.13 8.79 -28.17
C PRO A 132 -18.51 9.47 -29.40
N LYS A 133 -18.20 10.76 -29.26
CA LYS A 133 -17.56 11.63 -30.27
C LYS A 133 -16.47 12.47 -29.60
N GLU A 134 -15.57 13.03 -30.39
CA GLU A 134 -14.42 13.82 -29.90
C GLU A 134 -14.85 15.00 -29.00
N ASN A 135 -16.01 15.59 -29.28
CA ASN A 135 -16.54 16.77 -28.58
C ASN A 135 -17.63 16.47 -27.53
N VAL A 136 -17.93 15.19 -27.24
CA VAL A 136 -18.97 14.81 -26.28
C VAL A 136 -18.41 13.83 -25.27
N ARG A 137 -18.46 14.17 -23.97
CA ARG A 137 -18.01 13.30 -22.88
C ARG A 137 -19.07 13.22 -21.78
N PHE A 138 -19.38 12.00 -21.36
CA PHE A 138 -20.16 11.69 -20.18
C PHE A 138 -19.24 11.09 -19.12
N ASN A 139 -19.33 11.60 -17.90
CA ASN A 139 -18.66 11.04 -16.73
C ASN A 139 -19.69 10.79 -15.65
N ILE A 140 -19.77 9.55 -15.18
CA ILE A 140 -20.56 9.16 -14.02
C ILE A 140 -19.56 8.75 -12.94
N ARG A 141 -19.56 9.47 -11.84
CA ARG A 141 -18.66 9.23 -10.70
C ARG A 141 -19.48 8.97 -9.45
N PHE A 142 -19.08 7.93 -8.72
CA PHE A 142 -19.57 7.62 -7.39
C PHE A 142 -18.37 7.46 -6.46
N ASP A 143 -18.44 8.08 -5.30
CA ASP A 143 -17.38 8.04 -4.30
C ASP A 143 -18.00 7.95 -2.90
N LYS A 144 -17.47 7.04 -2.09
CA LYS A 144 -17.68 7.00 -0.65
C LYS A 144 -16.31 7.13 0.02
N SER A 145 -16.11 8.24 0.70
CA SER A 145 -15.03 8.39 1.67
C SER A 145 -15.61 8.33 3.07
N PRO A 146 -14.88 7.81 4.06
CA PRO A 146 -15.25 7.93 5.46
C PRO A 146 -15.59 9.38 5.79
N TYR A 147 -16.71 9.58 6.46
CA TYR A 147 -17.08 10.87 7.03
C TYR A 147 -16.10 11.12 8.18
N TYR A 148 -14.92 11.67 7.89
CA TYR A 148 -14.19 12.37 8.92
C TYR A 148 -15.07 13.54 9.29
N TYR A 149 -15.75 13.44 10.44
CA TYR A 149 -16.14 14.62 11.18
C TYR A 149 -14.88 15.47 11.24
N ARG A 150 -14.86 16.52 10.40
CA ARG A 150 -13.93 17.61 10.53
C ARG A 150 -14.33 18.25 11.84
N SER A 151 -13.84 17.69 12.95
CA SER A 151 -13.90 18.28 14.27
C SER A 151 -13.52 19.73 14.06
N GLY A 152 -14.50 20.60 14.30
CA GLY A 152 -14.53 21.93 13.74
C GLY A 152 -13.25 22.67 14.04
N PHE A 153 -12.46 22.93 13.00
CA PHE A 153 -11.78 24.22 12.93
C PHE A 153 -12.88 25.26 12.71
N TYR A 154 -13.55 25.61 13.81
CA TYR A 154 -14.31 26.84 13.93
C TYR A 154 -13.29 27.98 13.89
N PRO A 155 -13.34 28.89 12.89
CA PRO A 155 -12.42 30.03 12.82
C PRO A 155 -12.77 31.16 13.79
N TYR A 156 -13.74 30.98 14.69
CA TYR A 156 -14.09 31.98 15.70
C TYR A 156 -14.31 31.31 17.05
N GLY A 157 -13.34 31.52 17.93
CA GLY A 157 -13.46 31.20 19.35
C GLY A 157 -14.54 32.07 19.98
N TYR A 158 -15.43 31.43 20.72
CA TYR A 158 -16.14 32.10 21.81
C TYR A 158 -15.61 31.54 23.12
N SER A 159 -14.66 32.30 23.66
CA SER A 159 -14.29 32.27 25.06
C SER A 159 -15.50 32.76 25.86
N TYR A 160 -16.06 31.91 26.72
CA TYR A 160 -16.88 32.38 27.82
C TYR A 160 -16.19 31.98 29.12
N TYR A 161 -16.13 33.00 29.97
CA TYR A 161 -15.55 33.08 31.31
C TYR A 161 -15.92 31.92 32.23
#